data_AF-A0A5C1DKT1-F1
#
_entry.id   AF-A0A5C1DKT1-F1
#
_cell.length_a   1.000
_cell.length_b   1.000
_cell.length_c   1.000
_cell.angle_alpha   90.00
_cell.angle_beta   90.00
_cell.angle_gamma   90.00
#
_symmetry.space_group_name_H-M   'P 1'
#
loop_
_entity.id
_entity.type
_entity.pdbx_description
1 polymer ?
#
loop_
_entity_poly.entity_id
_entity_poly.type
_entity_poly.pdbx_seq_one_letter_code
_entity_poly.pdbx_strand_id
1 'polypeptide(L)'
;MSLETASAAPSIRQLLGKLADDGSIALSQIREKANHELSSFAELAQKELNQFDISMPPAISLISGNGFQLLLENAHPHEAEIQNWLTGNLILARKFKEVEVLFEFVRAAESAGEVFPESSSFHIGLTSAGPIAYFEDHHSR
;
A
#
# COMPACT_ATOMS: atom_id res chain seq x y z
N MET A 1 -21.88 -20.85 -19.14
CA MET A 1 -20.59 -20.42 -18.56
C MET A 1 -20.79 -20.38 -17.06
N SER A 2 -20.11 -21.26 -16.33
CA SER A 2 -20.19 -21.31 -14.87
C SER A 2 -19.45 -20.09 -14.31
N LEU A 3 -20.15 -19.24 -13.57
CA LEU A 3 -19.49 -18.28 -12.69
C LEU A 3 -18.74 -19.11 -11.64
N GLU A 4 -17.42 -19.18 -11.76
CA GLU A 4 -16.60 -19.70 -10.68
C GLU A 4 -16.80 -18.76 -9.47
N THR A 5 -17.71 -19.13 -8.58
CA THR A 5 -17.79 -18.52 -7.25
C THR A 5 -16.57 -18.98 -6.46
N ALA A 6 -15.43 -18.33 -6.67
CA ALA A 6 -14.35 -18.38 -5.69
C ALA A 6 -14.93 -17.82 -4.38
N SER A 7 -14.95 -18.65 -3.33
CA SER A 7 -15.28 -18.16 -1.99
C SER A 7 -14.17 -17.21 -1.56
N ALA A 8 -14.28 -15.93 -1.92
CA ALA A 8 -13.35 -14.86 -1.54
C ALA A 8 -13.50 -14.48 -0.06
N ALA A 9 -14.57 -14.94 0.60
CA ALA A 9 -14.89 -14.63 1.98
C ALA A 9 -13.79 -14.97 3.00
N PRO A 10 -13.06 -16.11 2.92
CA PRO A 10 -11.99 -16.42 3.86
C PRO A 10 -10.78 -15.50 3.69
N SER A 11 -10.38 -15.23 2.44
CA SER A 11 -9.23 -14.36 2.13
C SER A 11 -9.51 -12.90 2.49
N ILE A 12 -10.74 -12.43 2.27
CA ILE A 12 -11.18 -11.09 2.68
C ILE A 12 -11.23 -10.99 4.21
N ARG A 13 -11.71 -12.02 4.92
CA ARG A 13 -11.64 -12.07 6.40
C ARG A 13 -10.20 -12.05 6.90
N GLN A 14 -9.28 -12.70 6.21
CA GLN A 14 -7.87 -12.66 6.59
C GLN A 14 -7.26 -11.26 6.42
N LEU A 15 -7.66 -10.54 5.36
CA LEU A 15 -7.18 -9.19 5.09
C LEU A 15 -7.80 -8.15 6.04
N LEU A 16 -9.12 -8.16 6.17
CA LEU A 16 -9.89 -7.19 6.95
C LEU A 16 -9.92 -7.50 8.45
N GLY A 17 -9.73 -8.76 8.84
CA GLY A 17 -9.83 -9.22 10.22
C GLY A 17 -11.21 -9.80 10.57
N LYS A 18 -11.56 -9.76 11.87
CA LYS A 18 -12.78 -10.38 12.38
C LYS A 18 -14.01 -9.57 11.96
N LEU A 19 -14.91 -10.22 11.22
CA LEU A 19 -16.25 -9.69 10.94
C LEU A 19 -17.18 -9.94 12.13
N ALA A 20 -18.13 -9.04 12.36
CA ALA A 20 -19.23 -9.23 13.28
C ALA A 20 -20.22 -10.31 12.76
N ASP A 21 -21.15 -10.74 13.62
CA ASP A 21 -22.11 -11.79 13.31
C ASP A 21 -23.06 -11.42 12.15
N ASP A 22 -23.26 -10.13 11.91
CA ASP A 22 -24.01 -9.58 10.78
C ASP A 22 -23.16 -9.40 9.51
N GLY A 23 -21.88 -9.80 9.55
CA GLY A 23 -20.93 -9.65 8.45
C GLY A 23 -20.33 -8.26 8.31
N SER A 24 -20.65 -7.31 9.20
CA SER A 24 -20.07 -5.97 9.21
C SER A 24 -18.67 -5.95 9.83
N ILE A 25 -17.92 -4.88 9.56
CA ILE A 25 -16.65 -4.58 10.20
C ILE A 25 -16.61 -3.11 10.59
N ALA A 26 -16.08 -2.79 11.77
CA ALA A 26 -15.95 -1.42 12.20
C ALA A 26 -14.83 -0.72 11.41
N LEU A 27 -15.10 0.49 10.89
CA LEU A 27 -14.10 1.29 10.17
C LEU A 27 -12.84 1.53 11.01
N SER A 28 -12.97 1.69 12.33
CA SER A 28 -11.84 1.82 13.24
C SER A 28 -10.89 0.60 13.20
N GLN A 29 -11.44 -0.62 13.06
CA GLN A 29 -10.64 -1.84 12.95
C GLN A 29 -9.87 -1.90 11.62
N ILE A 30 -10.49 -1.48 10.52
CA ILE A 30 -9.82 -1.38 9.22
C ILE A 30 -8.69 -0.35 9.30
N ARG A 31 -8.93 0.82 9.90
CA ARG A 31 -7.90 1.86 10.09
C ARG A 31 -6.74 1.38 10.95
N GLU A 32 -7.01 0.71 12.08
CA GLU A 32 -5.97 0.13 12.92
C GLU A 32 -5.14 -0.89 12.15
N LYS A 33 -5.80 -1.77 11.39
CA LYS A 33 -5.12 -2.76 10.53
C LYS A 33 -4.29 -2.10 9.44
N ALA A 34 -4.82 -1.09 8.75
CA ALA A 34 -4.13 -0.35 7.70
C ALA A 34 -2.84 0.31 8.23
N ASN A 35 -2.93 0.99 9.37
CA ASN A 35 -1.78 1.63 10.00
C ASN A 35 -0.75 0.61 10.51
N HIS A 36 -1.20 -0.53 11.03
CA HIS A 36 -0.31 -1.61 11.43
C HIS A 36 0.47 -2.19 10.24
N GLU A 37 -0.21 -2.48 9.13
CA GLU A 37 0.44 -2.99 7.92
C GLU A 37 1.35 -1.95 7.28
N LEU A 38 0.98 -0.66 7.30
CA LEU A 38 1.85 0.44 6.87
C LEU A 38 3.15 0.50 7.68
N SER A 39 3.04 0.31 9.00
CA SER A 39 4.19 0.30 9.90
C SER A 39 5.08 -0.92 9.63
N SER A 40 4.48 -2.10 9.48
CA SER A 40 5.20 -3.34 9.13
C SER A 40 5.90 -3.25 7.77
N PHE A 41 5.23 -2.64 6.78
CA PHE A 41 5.83 -2.36 5.47
C PHE A 41 7.06 -1.46 5.61
N ALA A 42 6.95 -0.37 6.36
CA ALA A 42 8.02 0.59 6.55
C ALA A 42 9.22 -0.02 7.29
N GLU A 43 8.97 -0.83 8.32
CA GLU A 43 10.02 -1.55 9.05
C GLU A 43 10.79 -2.52 8.14
N LEU A 44 10.09 -3.27 7.28
CA LEU A 44 10.72 -4.15 6.30
C LEU A 44 11.55 -3.34 5.31
N ALA A 45 10.96 -2.30 4.71
CA ALA A 45 11.64 -1.46 3.75
C ALA A 45 12.91 -0.82 4.34
N GLN A 46 12.81 -0.26 5.55
CA GLN A 46 13.95 0.35 6.23
C GLN A 46 15.06 -0.68 6.52
N LYS A 47 14.69 -1.89 6.95
CA LYS A 47 15.66 -2.97 7.19
C LYS A 47 16.40 -3.38 5.91
N GLU A 48 15.72 -3.40 4.77
CA GLU A 48 16.33 -3.74 3.49
C GLU A 48 17.19 -2.59 2.96
N LEU A 49 16.68 -1.35 2.98
CA LEU A 49 17.42 -0.15 2.57
C LEU A 49 18.71 0.05 3.37
N ASN A 50 18.69 -0.23 4.68
CA ASN A 50 19.89 -0.17 5.53
C ASN A 50 21.00 -1.15 5.09
N GLN A 51 20.68 -2.23 4.38
CA GLN A 51 21.69 -3.16 3.85
C GLN A 51 22.43 -2.58 2.64
N PHE A 52 21.87 -1.53 2.03
CA PHE A 52 22.46 -0.80 0.91
C PHE A 52 23.04 0.57 1.33
N ASP A 53 23.16 0.83 2.65
CA ASP A 53 23.55 2.13 3.22
C ASP A 53 22.64 3.30 2.78
N ILE A 54 21.41 3.01 2.36
CA ILE A 54 20.44 4.04 1.97
C ILE A 54 19.68 4.47 3.22
N SER A 55 19.77 5.76 3.55
CA SER A 55 19.14 6.35 4.73
C SER A 55 18.18 7.48 4.38
N MET A 56 17.27 7.73 5.30
CA MET A 56 16.35 8.88 5.29
C MET A 56 16.96 10.02 6.11
N PRO A 57 16.92 11.29 5.66
CA PRO A 57 16.40 11.81 4.38
C PRO A 57 17.41 11.73 3.21
N PRO A 58 16.96 11.88 1.93
CA PRO A 58 15.61 12.30 1.48
C PRO A 58 14.54 11.21 1.58
N ALA A 59 13.27 11.62 1.54
CA ALA A 59 12.14 10.70 1.56
C ALA A 59 12.12 9.79 0.33
N ILE A 60 11.54 8.60 0.47
CA ILE A 60 11.31 7.64 -0.62
C ILE A 60 9.81 7.49 -0.77
N SER A 61 9.26 7.89 -1.92
CA SER A 61 7.86 7.74 -2.28
C SER A 61 7.71 6.58 -3.25
N LEU A 62 6.96 5.57 -2.85
CA LEU A 62 6.74 4.34 -3.61
C LEU A 62 5.33 4.30 -4.15
N ILE A 63 5.18 3.87 -5.40
CA ILE A 63 3.88 3.61 -6.05
C ILE A 63 3.82 2.21 -6.64
N SER A 64 2.60 1.73 -6.86
CA SER A 64 2.34 0.52 -7.65
C SER A 64 2.62 0.78 -9.13
N GLY A 65 3.51 -0.02 -9.73
CA GLY A 65 3.75 -0.08 -11.16
C GLY A 65 2.99 -1.21 -11.86
N ASN A 66 3.21 -1.33 -13.17
CA ASN A 66 2.63 -2.42 -13.95
C ASN A 66 3.22 -3.78 -13.55
N GLY A 67 2.42 -4.85 -13.63
CA GLY A 67 2.92 -6.22 -13.49
C GLY A 67 3.49 -6.58 -12.11
N PHE A 68 2.86 -6.11 -11.02
CA PHE A 68 3.30 -6.32 -9.63
C PHE A 68 4.68 -5.72 -9.30
N GLN A 69 5.04 -4.63 -9.98
CA GLN A 69 6.27 -3.89 -9.69
C GLN A 69 5.99 -2.74 -8.73
N LEU A 70 7.01 -2.36 -7.95
CA LEU A 70 7.03 -1.11 -7.21
C LEU A 70 7.98 -0.15 -7.90
N LEU A 71 7.61 1.12 -7.94
CA LEU A 71 8.40 2.18 -8.56
C LEU A 71 8.71 3.25 -7.51
N LEU A 72 9.90 3.83 -7.63
CA LEU A 72 10.26 5.07 -6.96
C LEU A 72 9.68 6.24 -7.76
N GLU A 73 8.84 7.06 -7.13
CA GLU A 73 8.14 8.17 -7.81
C GLU A 73 8.90 9.50 -7.70
N ASN A 74 9.70 9.69 -6.64
CA ASN A 74 10.42 10.95 -6.42
C ASN A 74 11.92 10.83 -6.72
N ALA A 75 12.53 11.96 -7.07
CA ALA A 75 13.98 12.04 -7.24
C ALA A 75 14.72 11.69 -5.94
N HIS A 76 15.73 10.82 -6.04
CA HIS A 76 16.54 10.39 -4.90
C HIS A 76 18.02 10.24 -5.32
N PRO A 77 19.01 10.63 -4.49
CA PRO A 77 20.43 10.48 -4.82
C PRO A 77 20.86 9.04 -5.13
N HIS A 78 20.17 8.08 -4.49
CA HIS A 78 20.36 6.63 -4.65
C HIS A 78 19.28 5.98 -5.53
N GLU A 79 18.74 6.71 -6.52
CA GLU A 79 17.65 6.22 -7.37
C GLU A 79 17.99 4.87 -8.02
N ALA A 80 19.20 4.71 -8.57
CA ALA A 80 19.59 3.47 -9.24
C ALA A 80 19.62 2.28 -8.28
N GLU A 81 20.15 2.46 -7.06
CA GLU A 81 20.16 1.42 -6.03
C GLU A 81 18.76 1.09 -5.54
N ILE A 82 17.89 2.09 -5.33
CA ILE A 82 16.49 1.88 -4.94
C ILE A 82 15.75 1.11 -6.04
N GLN A 83 15.88 1.52 -7.30
CA GLN A 83 15.22 0.84 -8.43
C GLN A 83 15.68 -0.63 -8.54
N ASN A 84 16.98 -0.89 -8.36
CA ASN A 84 17.51 -2.25 -8.34
C ASN A 84 16.96 -3.05 -7.15
N TRP A 85 16.83 -2.45 -5.98
CA TRP A 85 16.23 -3.08 -4.79
C TRP A 85 14.74 -3.40 -4.99
N LEU A 86 13.99 -2.53 -5.65
CA LEU A 86 12.57 -2.76 -5.96
C LEU A 86 12.38 -3.84 -7.03
N THR A 87 13.30 -3.93 -7.99
CA THR A 87 13.22 -4.85 -9.11
C THR A 87 13.21 -6.31 -8.64
N GLY A 88 12.07 -6.98 -8.83
CA GLY A 88 11.89 -8.39 -8.45
C GLY A 88 11.64 -8.62 -6.95
N ASN A 89 11.51 -7.55 -6.13
CA ASN A 89 11.17 -7.67 -4.71
C ASN A 89 9.67 -7.92 -4.51
N LEU A 90 9.25 -9.15 -4.79
CA LEU A 90 7.85 -9.58 -4.73
C LEU A 90 7.27 -9.53 -3.31
N ILE A 91 8.11 -9.67 -2.28
CA ILE A 91 7.66 -9.60 -0.87
C ILE A 91 7.23 -8.18 -0.55
N LEU A 92 8.07 -7.20 -0.89
CA LEU A 92 7.76 -5.79 -0.69
C LEU A 92 6.57 -5.34 -1.54
N ALA A 93 6.54 -5.72 -2.81
CA ALA A 93 5.42 -5.41 -3.72
C ALA A 93 4.09 -5.98 -3.21
N ARG A 94 4.10 -7.21 -2.70
CA ARG A 94 2.90 -7.80 -2.09
C ARG A 94 2.45 -7.03 -0.85
N LYS A 95 3.37 -6.71 0.07
CA LYS A 95 3.03 -5.96 1.29
C LYS A 95 2.51 -4.56 0.96
N PHE A 96 3.11 -3.89 -0.02
CA PHE A 96 2.58 -2.62 -0.53
C PHE A 96 1.14 -2.77 -0.97
N LYS A 97 0.82 -3.80 -1.76
CA LYS A 97 -0.56 -4.01 -2.27
C LYS A 97 -1.54 -4.34 -1.15
N GLU A 98 -1.12 -5.07 -0.12
CA GLU A 98 -1.94 -5.32 1.06
C GLU A 98 -2.27 -4.00 1.80
N VAL A 99 -1.29 -3.10 1.96
CA VAL A 99 -1.51 -1.76 2.53
C VAL A 99 -2.43 -0.93 1.64
N GLU A 100 -2.17 -0.87 0.34
CA GLU A 100 -2.97 -0.15 -0.65
C GLU A 100 -4.45 -0.56 -0.56
N VAL A 101 -4.74 -1.87 -0.58
CA VAL A 101 -6.12 -2.36 -0.51
C VAL A 101 -6.80 -1.99 0.81
N LEU A 102 -6.07 -2.03 1.93
CA LEU A 102 -6.62 -1.60 3.22
C LEU A 102 -6.97 -0.10 3.23
N PHE A 103 -6.11 0.74 2.67
CA PHE A 103 -6.37 2.17 2.54
C PHE A 103 -7.48 2.48 1.54
N GLU A 104 -7.65 1.68 0.48
CA GLU A 104 -8.80 1.74 -0.41
C GLU A 104 -10.11 1.42 0.30
N PHE A 105 -10.14 0.42 1.18
CA PHE A 105 -11.31 0.13 2.01
C PHE A 105 -11.62 1.29 2.97
N VAL A 106 -10.61 1.88 3.60
CA VAL A 106 -10.78 3.06 4.45
C VAL A 106 -11.37 4.21 3.65
N ARG A 107 -10.77 4.54 2.49
CA ARG A 107 -11.22 5.60 1.59
C ARG A 107 -12.66 5.40 1.13
N ALA A 108 -12.99 4.19 0.66
CA ALA A 108 -14.34 3.86 0.19
C ALA A 108 -15.40 3.93 1.30
N ALA A 109 -15.05 3.57 2.54
CA ALA A 109 -15.95 3.63 3.68
C ALA A 109 -16.17 5.06 4.20
N GLU A 110 -15.15 5.92 4.12
CA GLU A 110 -15.21 7.32 4.56
C GLU A 110 -15.94 8.22 3.57
N SER A 111 -15.80 7.95 2.28
CA SER A 111 -16.37 8.72 1.17
C SER A 111 -17.50 7.97 0.47
N ALA A 112 -18.41 7.38 1.25
CA ALA A 112 -19.51 6.59 0.71
C ALA A 112 -20.37 7.42 -0.28
N GLY A 113 -20.38 7.00 -1.55
CA GLY A 113 -21.09 7.68 -2.63
C GLY A 113 -20.21 8.56 -3.53
N GLU A 114 -18.93 8.70 -3.22
CA GLU A 114 -17.95 9.34 -4.11
C GLU A 114 -17.36 8.30 -5.08
N VAL A 115 -17.07 8.76 -6.30
CA VAL A 115 -16.35 7.96 -7.30
C VAL A 115 -14.97 8.57 -7.44
N PHE A 116 -13.94 7.79 -7.12
CA PHE A 116 -12.56 8.21 -7.26
C PHE A 116 -12.08 8.05 -8.71
N PRO A 117 -11.24 8.96 -9.22
CA PRO A 117 -10.63 8.78 -10.53
C PRO A 117 -9.82 7.49 -10.58
N GLU A 118 -9.92 6.74 -11.68
CA GLU A 118 -9.01 5.60 -11.93
C GLU A 118 -7.55 6.04 -12.09
N SER A 119 -7.32 7.34 -12.31
CA SER A 119 -6.00 7.97 -12.34
C SER A 119 -5.45 8.34 -10.96
N SER A 120 -6.12 7.94 -9.88
CA SER A 120 -5.64 8.13 -8.51
C SER A 120 -4.59 7.07 -8.19
N SER A 121 -3.37 7.51 -7.87
CA SER A 121 -2.26 6.64 -7.47
C SER A 121 -2.20 6.53 -5.96
N PHE A 122 -1.97 5.32 -5.43
CA PHE A 122 -1.65 5.14 -4.02
C PHE A 122 -0.14 5.21 -3.78
N HIS A 123 0.26 5.98 -2.78
CA HIS A 123 1.65 6.21 -2.43
C HIS A 123 1.92 5.74 -1.01
N ILE A 124 3.10 5.17 -0.80
CA ILE A 124 3.72 5.08 0.52
C ILE A 124 5.00 5.92 0.53
N GLY A 125 4.95 7.02 1.27
CA GLY A 125 6.12 7.84 1.59
C GLY A 125 6.82 7.30 2.83
N LEU A 126 8.03 6.80 2.68
CA LEU A 126 8.93 6.51 3.78
C LEU A 126 9.69 7.79 4.12
N THR A 127 9.66 8.22 5.38
CA THR A 127 10.29 9.47 5.83
C THR A 127 11.00 9.27 7.17
N SER A 128 11.86 10.21 7.57
CA SER A 128 12.51 10.20 8.89
C SER A 128 11.53 10.38 10.06
N ALA A 129 10.30 10.86 9.82
CA ALA A 129 9.25 11.01 10.82
C ALA A 129 8.31 9.79 10.90
N GLY A 130 8.50 8.79 10.03
CA GLY A 130 7.63 7.62 9.90
C GLY A 130 7.00 7.50 8.51
N PRO A 131 6.29 6.40 8.25
CA PRO A 131 5.63 6.18 6.97
C PRO A 131 4.33 7.00 6.85
N ILE A 132 4.02 7.42 5.63
CA ILE A 132 2.81 8.15 5.27
C ILE A 132 2.19 7.44 4.08
N ALA A 133 0.89 7.16 4.15
CA ALA A 133 0.10 6.63 3.05
C ALA A 133 -0.87 7.70 2.56
N TYR A 134 -0.95 7.90 1.24
CA TYR A 134 -1.85 8.89 0.64
C TYR A 134 -2.23 8.51 -0.79
N PHE A 135 -3.30 9.13 -1.29
CA PHE A 135 -3.70 9.05 -2.68
C PHE A 135 -3.38 10.37 -3.37
N GLU A 136 -2.85 10.29 -4.59
CA GLU A 136 -2.61 11.46 -5.45
C GLU A 136 -3.40 11.31 -6.74
N ASP A 137 -4.26 12.27 -7.02
CA ASP A 137 -5.04 12.29 -8.26
C ASP A 137 -4.21 12.92 -9.37
N HIS A 138 -3.91 12.13 -10.41
CA HIS A 138 -3.34 12.70 -11.63
C HIS A 138 -4.45 13.36 -12.44
N HIS A 139 -4.60 14.68 -12.28
CA HIS A 139 -5.32 15.48 -13.25
C HIS A 139 -4.50 15.51 -14.54
N SER A 140 -4.97 14.80 -15.56
CA SER A 140 -4.45 14.95 -16.92
C SER A 140 -4.45 16.44 -17.27
N ARG A 141 -3.26 17.04 -17.40
CA ARG A 141 -3.08 18.36 -17.99
C ARG A 141 -3.13 18.26 -19.50
#